data_AF-A0A6P6C563-F1
#
_entry.id   AF-A0A6P6C563-F1
#
_cell.length_a   1.000
_cell.length_b   1.000
_cell.length_c   1.000
_cell.angle_alpha   90.00
_cell.angle_beta   90.00
_cell.angle_gamma   90.00
#
_symmetry.space_group_name_H-M   'P 1'
#
loop_
_entity.id
_entity.type
_entity.pdbx_description
1 polymer ?
#
loop_
_entity_poly.entity_id
_entity_poly.type
_entity_poly.pdbx_seq_one_letter_code
_entity_poly.pdbx_strand_id
1 'polypeptide(L)'
;MMLEHVEPRAVQLGSLLVRGLSMLVLVNSACGFPWSSSDFMPWNVFDGKLFHEKYLQSERGYTAEVLVEQDVSAGSLHAAQ
;
A
#
# COMPACT_ATOMS: atom_id res chain seq x y z
N MET A 1 -11.54 14.37 3.31
CA MET A 1 -11.62 13.39 4.40
C MET A 1 -10.66 13.84 5.50
N MET A 2 -11.17 14.12 6.70
CA MET A 2 -10.36 14.60 7.82
C MET A 2 -10.25 13.48 8.85
N LEU A 3 -9.02 13.17 9.26
CA LEU A 3 -8.77 12.16 10.26
C LEU A 3 -8.84 12.84 11.64
N GLU A 4 -9.95 12.62 12.35
CA GLU A 4 -10.21 13.22 13.67
C GLU A 4 -9.17 12.79 14.73
N HIS A 5 -8.57 11.60 14.56
CA HIS A 5 -7.61 11.05 15.51
C HIS A 5 -6.54 10.19 14.83
N VAL A 6 -5.27 10.49 15.12
CA VAL A 6 -4.12 9.72 14.66
C VAL A 6 -3.73 8.71 15.73
N GLU A 7 -4.00 7.44 15.45
CA GLU A 7 -3.62 6.29 16.27
C GLU A 7 -2.11 5.95 16.13
N PRO A 8 -1.34 5.92 17.24
CA PRO A 8 0.11 5.70 17.20
C PRO A 8 0.54 4.37 16.59
N ARG A 9 -0.18 3.27 16.82
CA ARG A 9 0.18 1.95 16.26
C ARG A 9 0.02 1.95 14.73
N ALA A 10 -0.98 2.62 14.17
CA ALA A 10 -1.10 2.83 12.73
C ALA A 10 0.12 3.56 12.16
N VAL A 11 0.58 4.64 12.82
CA VAL A 11 1.78 5.38 12.40
C VAL A 11 3.02 4.49 12.44
N GLN A 12 3.18 3.69 13.49
CA GLN A 12 4.29 2.74 13.61
C GLN A 12 4.28 1.71 12.49
N LEU A 13 3.12 1.11 12.18
CA LEU A 13 2.96 0.15 11.09
C LEU A 13 3.24 0.79 9.72
N GLY A 14 2.70 1.98 9.47
CA GLY A 14 2.99 2.75 8.25
C GLY A 14 4.49 3.05 8.11
N SER A 15 5.17 3.42 9.21
CA SER A 15 6.62 3.68 9.19
C SER A 15 7.44 2.42 8.87
N LEU A 16 7.01 1.26 9.35
CA LEU A 16 7.64 -0.03 9.06
C LEU A 16 7.47 -0.41 7.58
N LEU A 17 6.27 -0.18 7.02
CA LEU A 17 6.01 -0.39 5.60
C LEU A 17 6.92 0.48 4.73
N VAL A 18 6.98 1.79 5.00
CA VAL A 18 7.83 2.74 4.25
C VAL A 18 9.31 2.39 4.37
N ARG A 19 9.76 1.93 5.54
CA ARG A 19 11.12 1.40 5.71
C ARG A 19 11.37 0.16 4.85
N GLY A 20 10.40 -0.77 4.80
CA GLY A 20 10.46 -1.94 3.93
C GLY A 20 10.55 -1.58 2.46
N LEU A 21 9.74 -0.62 2.01
CA LEU A 21 9.79 -0.09 0.64
C LEU A 21 11.14 0.54 0.32
N SER A 22 11.72 1.30 1.26
CA SER A 22 13.05 1.87 1.09
C SER A 22 14.11 0.79 0.91
N MET A 23 14.05 -0.28 1.71
CA MET A 23 14.94 -1.44 1.55
C MET A 23 14.73 -2.12 0.20
N LEU A 24 13.48 -2.22 -0.26
CA LEU A 24 13.17 -2.78 -1.56
C LEU A 24 13.80 -1.97 -2.70
N VAL A 25 13.77 -0.64 -2.65
CA VAL A 25 14.45 0.22 -3.62
C VAL A 25 15.95 -0.09 -3.69
N LEU A 26 16.59 -0.25 -2.53
CA LEU A 26 18.01 -0.56 -2.43
C LEU A 26 18.33 -1.92 -3.05
N VAL A 27 17.56 -2.95 -2.69
CA VAL A 27 17.76 -4.31 -3.23
C VAL A 27 17.48 -4.34 -4.74
N ASN A 28 16.43 -3.68 -5.21
CA ASN A 28 16.15 -3.58 -6.65
C ASN A 28 17.34 -2.97 -7.41
N SER A 29 17.94 -1.91 -6.86
CA SER A 29 19.12 -1.27 -7.45
C SER A 29 20.35 -2.18 -7.42
N ALA A 30 20.59 -2.86 -6.30
CA ALA A 30 21.72 -3.79 -6.14
C ALA A 30 21.62 -5.02 -7.06
N CYS A 31 20.39 -5.43 -7.42
CA CYS A 31 20.11 -6.56 -8.30
C CYS A 31 20.02 -6.19 -9.80
N GLY A 32 20.36 -4.96 -10.18
CA GLY A 32 20.33 -4.54 -11.59
C GLY A 32 18.94 -4.17 -12.11
N PHE A 33 18.04 -3.72 -11.24
CA PHE A 33 16.71 -3.21 -11.56
C PHE A 33 15.75 -4.25 -12.20
N PRO A 34 15.48 -5.38 -11.53
CA PRO A 34 14.53 -6.38 -12.03
C PRO A 34 13.07 -5.87 -12.10
N TRP A 35 12.71 -4.85 -11.31
CA TRP A 35 11.38 -4.21 -11.34
C TRP A 35 11.45 -2.76 -11.83
N SER A 36 10.38 -2.31 -12.48
CA SER A 36 10.24 -0.90 -12.85
C SER A 36 10.10 -0.07 -11.59
N SER A 37 10.81 1.06 -11.55
CA SER A 37 10.75 1.98 -10.41
C SER A 37 9.30 2.40 -10.11
N SER A 38 8.48 2.61 -11.15
CA SER A 38 7.06 2.98 -11.02
C SER A 38 6.26 2.07 -10.10
N ASP A 39 6.62 0.80 -10.02
CA ASP A 39 5.78 -0.25 -9.42
C ASP A 39 5.86 -0.22 -7.89
N PHE A 40 6.92 0.37 -7.33
CA PHE A 40 7.19 0.34 -5.89
C PHE A 40 7.67 1.67 -5.32
N MET A 41 7.71 2.75 -6.12
CA MET A 41 8.05 4.07 -5.59
C MET A 41 7.08 4.46 -4.48
N PRO A 42 7.56 4.97 -3.32
CA PRO A 42 6.72 5.24 -2.15
C PRO A 42 5.49 6.10 -2.44
N TRP A 43 5.58 7.08 -3.34
CA TRP A 43 4.46 7.96 -3.71
C TRP A 43 3.37 7.28 -4.54
N ASN A 44 3.66 6.13 -5.17
CA ASN A 44 2.69 5.34 -5.93
C ASN A 44 2.01 4.26 -5.09
N VAL A 45 2.63 3.85 -3.96
CA VAL A 45 2.21 2.67 -3.20
C VAL A 45 1.70 2.98 -1.80
N PHE A 46 1.96 4.18 -1.28
CA PHE A 46 1.59 4.52 0.09
C PHE A 46 1.04 5.95 0.23
N ASP A 47 -0.23 6.03 0.63
CA ASP A 47 -0.84 7.23 1.20
C ASP A 47 -1.12 6.98 2.69
N GLY A 48 -0.44 7.75 3.56
CA GLY A 48 -0.57 7.60 5.00
C GLY A 48 -1.98 7.89 5.54
N LYS A 49 -2.76 8.76 4.90
CA LYS A 49 -4.14 9.06 5.32
C LYS A 49 -5.06 7.90 4.97
N LEU A 50 -4.95 7.38 3.74
CA LEU A 50 -5.73 6.25 3.29
C LEU A 50 -5.41 5.00 4.12
N PHE A 51 -4.12 4.73 4.34
CA PHE A 51 -3.67 3.63 5.20
C PHE A 51 -4.27 3.73 6.61
N HIS A 52 -4.22 4.92 7.21
CA HIS A 52 -4.74 5.15 8.55
C HIS A 52 -6.25 4.93 8.63
N GLU A 53 -7.00 5.41 7.64
CA GLU A 53 -8.44 5.19 7.56
C GLU A 53 -8.77 3.69 7.48
N LYS A 54 -8.10 2.95 6.59
CA LYS A 54 -8.27 1.51 6.42
C LYS A 54 -7.87 0.74 7.68
N TYR A 55 -6.84 1.17 8.38
CA TYR A 55 -6.48 0.63 9.69
C TYR A 55 -7.63 0.80 10.69
N LEU A 56 -8.23 2.00 10.79
CA LEU A 56 -9.37 2.22 11.69
C LEU A 56 -10.60 1.38 11.30
N GLN A 57 -10.84 1.16 10.02
CA GLN A 57 -11.88 0.24 9.54
C GLN A 57 -11.57 -1.21 9.96
N SER A 58 -10.30 -1.65 9.86
CA SER A 58 -9.90 -2.98 10.29
C SER A 58 -10.09 -3.21 11.80
N GLU A 59 -9.77 -2.21 12.63
CA GLU A 59 -9.98 -2.28 14.09
C GLU A 59 -11.49 -2.33 14.46
N ARG A 60 -12.37 -1.88 13.57
CA ARG A 60 -13.84 -1.99 13.71
C ARG A 60 -14.40 -3.32 13.18
N GLY A 61 -13.55 -4.22 12.69
CA GLY A 61 -13.96 -5.55 12.20
C GLY A 61 -14.47 -5.58 10.75
N TYR A 62 -14.11 -4.59 9.93
CA TYR A 62 -14.42 -4.62 8.49
C TYR A 62 -13.69 -5.78 7.82
N THR A 63 -14.35 -6.41 6.83
CA THR A 63 -13.78 -7.56 6.14
C THR A 63 -12.69 -7.14 5.14
N ALA A 64 -11.77 -8.06 4.81
CA ALA A 64 -10.65 -7.79 3.93
C ALA A 64 -11.10 -7.28 2.55
N GLU A 65 -12.24 -7.76 2.05
CA GLU A 65 -12.80 -7.38 0.75
C GLU A 65 -13.21 -5.90 0.68
N VAL A 66 -13.54 -5.28 1.82
CA VAL A 66 -13.86 -3.85 1.93
C VAL A 66 -12.58 -3.02 2.13
N LEU A 67 -11.57 -3.61 2.75
CA LEU A 67 -10.30 -2.94 3.03
C LEU A 67 -9.42 -2.86 1.78
N VAL A 68 -9.40 -3.90 0.96
CA VAL A 68 -8.60 -3.95 -0.28
C VAL A 68 -9.29 -3.17 -1.40
N GLU A 69 -8.52 -2.38 -2.15
CA GLU A 69 -9.03 -1.77 -3.38
C GLU A 69 -9.33 -2.89 -4.39
N GLN A 70 -10.57 -2.97 -4.85
CA GLN A 70 -10.91 -3.89 -5.93
C GLN A 70 -10.27 -3.39 -7.21
N ASP A 71 -9.18 -4.02 -7.62
CA ASP A 71 -8.58 -3.73 -8.92
C ASP A 71 -9.48 -4.29 -10.03
N VAL A 72 -10.36 -3.44 -10.55
CA VAL A 72 -11.26 -3.78 -11.67
C VAL A 72 -10.45 -4.04 -12.96
N SER A 73 -9.17 -3.67 -13.02
CA SER A 73 -8.37 -3.74 -14.25
C SER A 73 -7.68 -5.10 -14.47
N ALA A 74 -7.47 -5.90 -13.42
CA ALA A 74 -6.84 -7.22 -13.55
C ALA A 74 -7.73 -8.27 -14.26
N GLY A 75 -9.03 -7.99 -14.42
CA GLY A 75 -9.99 -8.88 -15.08
C GLY A 75 -10.15 -8.70 -16.60
N SER A 76 -9.58 -7.64 -17.20
CA SER A 76 -9.85 -7.32 -18.61
C SER A 76 -8.77 -7.79 -19.60
N LEU A 77 -7.63 -8.29 -19.13
CA LEU A 77 -6.54 -8.79 -19.99
C LEU A 77 -6.68 -10.27 -20.38
N HIS A 78 -7.70 -10.99 -19.89
CA HIS A 78 -7.93 -12.41 -20.22
C HIS A 78 -9.19 -12.67 -21.06
N ALA A 79 -9.75 -11.62 -21.70
CA ALA A 79 -10.90 -11.71 -22.60
C ALA A 79 -10.61 -11.32 -24.06
N ALA A 80 -9.33 -11.22 -24.43
CA ALA A 80 -8.90 -11.01 -25.81
C ALA A 80 -7.73 -11.95 -26.15
N GLN A 81 -7.99 -13.26 -26.13
CA GLN A 81 -7.23 -14.24 -26.89
C GLN A 81 -8.13 -15.38 -27.36
#